data_AF-A0A257GW46-F1
#
_entry.id   AF-A0A257GW46-F1
#
_cell.length_a   1.000
_cell.length_b   1.000
_cell.length_c   1.000
_cell.angle_alpha   90.00
_cell.angle_beta   90.00
_cell.angle_gamma   90.00
#
_symmetry.space_group_name_H-M   'P 1'
#
loop_
_entity.id
_entity.type
_entity.pdbx_description
1 polymer ?
#
loop_
_entity_poly.entity_id
_entity_poly.type
_entity_poly.pdbx_seq_one_letter_code
_entity_poly.pdbx_strand_id
1 'polypeptide(L)'
;MPFKNILIPILALLATLLAFLQASWSGVALVVGGLVMWMLLQMTRTLQVLKRAADRPVGYVASAIMLHSKLRPGLPWQQVVALPRAL
;
A
#
# COMPACT_ATOMS: atom_id res chain seq x y z
N MET A 1 11.41 8.97 4.18
CA MET A 1 10.64 8.22 5.20
C MET A 1 9.16 8.56 5.00
N PRO A 2 8.28 7.64 4.57
CA PRO A 2 6.90 8.01 4.27
C PRO A 2 6.12 8.21 5.58
N PHE A 3 6.10 9.46 6.06
CA PHE A 3 5.39 9.90 7.28
C PHE A 3 3.91 9.47 7.29
N LYS A 4 3.33 9.30 6.09
CA LYS A 4 1.96 8.82 5.85
C LYS A 4 1.71 7.38 6.34
N ASN A 5 2.72 6.51 6.39
CA ASN A 5 2.55 5.12 6.85
C ASN A 5 2.47 5.01 8.38
N ILE A 6 2.94 6.02 9.11
CA ILE A 6 2.92 6.06 10.58
C ILE A 6 1.71 6.86 11.09
N LEU A 7 1.28 7.87 10.34
CA LEU A 7 0.15 8.71 10.73
C LEU A 7 -1.19 7.96 10.73
N ILE A 8 -1.41 7.06 9.75
CA ILE A 8 -2.64 6.26 9.63
C ILE A 8 -2.84 5.29 10.81
N PRO A 9 -1.84 4.47 11.23
CA PRO A 9 -2.03 3.59 12.38
C PRO A 9 -2.18 4.36 13.70
N ILE A 10 -1.52 5.51 13.86
CA ILE A 10 -1.67 6.36 15.06
C ILE A 10 -3.09 6.94 15.15
N LEU A 11 -3.64 7.43 14.04
CA LEU A 11 -5.04 7.90 13.97
C LEU A 11 -6.03 6.77 14.25
N ALA A 12 -5.78 5.57 13.73
CA ALA A 12 -6.60 4.40 14.01
C ALA A 12 -6.57 4.04 15.51
N LEU A 13 -5.39 4.04 16.15
CA LEU A 13 -5.24 3.74 17.57
C LEU A 13 -5.93 4.79 18.47
N LEU A 14 -5.82 6.07 18.11
CA LEU A 14 -6.50 7.18 18.80
C LEU A 14 -8.01 7.11 18.64
N ALA A 15 -8.52 6.74 17.46
CA ALA A 15 -9.95 6.54 17.22
C ALA A 15 -10.50 5.38 18.06
N THR A 16 -9.75 4.28 18.19
CA THR A 16 -10.12 3.14 19.07
C THR A 16 -10.18 3.57 20.54
N LEU A 17 -9.21 4.35 21.02
CA LEU A 17 -9.17 4.83 22.40
C LEU A 17 -10.30 5.84 22.69
N LEU A 18 -10.55 6.79 21.79
CA LEU A 18 -11.64 7.77 21.92
C LEU A 18 -13.02 7.10 21.87
N ALA A 19 -13.19 6.07 21.05
CA ALA A 19 -14.41 5.26 21.02
C ALA A 19 -14.59 4.49 22.34
N PHE A 20 -13.52 3.97 22.95
CA PHE A 20 -13.57 3.22 24.21
C PHE A 20 -13.96 4.09 25.42
N LEU A 21 -13.66 5.39 25.37
CA LEU A 21 -13.95 6.34 26.45
C LEU A 21 -15.37 6.92 26.40
N GLN A 22 -15.96 7.11 25.21
CA GLN A 22 -17.26 7.77 25.09
C GLN A 22 -18.43 6.85 24.73
N ALA A 23 -18.21 5.72 24.07
CA ALA A 23 -19.29 4.90 23.54
C ALA A 23 -19.09 3.45 23.95
N SER A 24 -20.07 2.88 24.64
CA SER A 24 -20.19 1.44 24.91
C SER A 24 -19.98 0.57 23.65
N TRP A 25 -20.04 -0.76 23.78
CA TRP A 25 -19.81 -1.81 22.75
C TRP A 25 -20.12 -1.49 21.27
N SER A 26 -21.09 -0.62 20.95
CA SER A 26 -21.36 -0.12 19.59
C SER A 26 -20.22 0.70 18.97
N GLY A 27 -19.49 1.50 19.75
CA GLY A 27 -18.36 2.30 19.27
C GLY A 27 -17.17 1.44 18.84
N VAL A 28 -16.90 0.37 19.59
CA VAL A 28 -15.87 -0.62 19.26
C VAL A 28 -16.20 -1.33 17.94
N ALA A 29 -17.47 -1.69 17.72
CA ALA A 29 -17.91 -2.31 16.48
C ALA A 29 -17.67 -1.42 15.24
N LEU A 30 -17.88 -0.11 15.35
CA LEU A 30 -17.61 0.83 14.25
C LEU A 30 -16.12 0.95 13.93
N VAL A 31 -15.26 1.05 14.94
CA VAL A 31 -13.80 1.14 14.74
C VAL A 31 -13.24 -0.17 14.16
N VAL A 32 -13.66 -1.31 14.71
CA VAL A 32 -13.27 -2.62 14.20
C VAL A 32 -13.77 -2.81 12.76
N GLY A 33 -15.01 -2.43 12.45
CA GLY A 33 -15.55 -2.47 11.10
C GLY A 33 -14.77 -1.62 10.11
N GLY A 34 -14.42 -0.38 10.49
CA GLY A 34 -13.58 0.51 9.68
C GLY A 34 -12.16 -0.05 9.47
N LEU A 35 -11.57 -0.66 10.49
CA LEU A 35 -10.23 -1.23 10.43
C LEU A 35 -10.18 -2.47 9.53
N VAL A 36 -11.20 -3.34 9.62
CA VAL A 36 -11.35 -4.50 8.72
C VAL A 36 -11.55 -4.04 7.27
N MET A 37 -12.46 -3.09 7.03
CA MET A 37 -12.65 -2.50 5.70
C MET A 37 -11.33 -1.95 5.13
N TRP A 38 -10.60 -1.19 5.94
CA TRP A 38 -9.32 -0.62 5.54
C TRP A 38 -8.28 -1.71 5.21
N MET A 39 -8.21 -2.76 6.01
CA MET A 39 -7.30 -3.89 5.79
C MET A 39 -7.64 -4.66 4.51
N LEU A 40 -8.93 -4.86 4.20
CA LEU A 40 -9.39 -5.45 2.95
C LEU A 40 -9.03 -4.57 1.75
N LEU A 41 -9.17 -3.24 1.86
CA LEU A 41 -8.73 -2.30 0.83
C LEU A 41 -7.22 -2.38 0.60
N GLN A 42 -6.44 -2.50 1.67
CA GLN A 42 -5.00 -2.64 1.56
C GLN A 42 -4.61 -3.92 0.80
N MET A 43 -5.27 -5.04 1.09
CA MET A 43 -5.03 -6.32 0.41
C MET A 43 -5.51 -6.32 -1.05
N THR A 44 -6.67 -5.75 -1.36
CA THR A 44 -7.12 -5.62 -2.75
C THR A 44 -6.19 -4.72 -3.57
N ARG A 45 -5.66 -3.65 -2.96
CA ARG A 45 -4.69 -2.76 -3.60
C ARG A 45 -3.37 -3.47 -3.90
N THR A 46 -2.86 -4.31 -3.00
CA THR A 46 -1.64 -5.10 -3.25
C THR A 46 -1.86 -6.16 -4.33
N LEU A 47 -3.01 -6.83 -4.33
CA LEU A 47 -3.38 -7.79 -5.38
C LEU A 47 -3.47 -7.14 -6.76
N GLN A 48 -4.00 -5.92 -6.86
CA GLN A 48 -4.02 -5.17 -8.13
C GLN A 48 -2.61 -4.84 -8.64
N VAL A 49 -1.66 -4.55 -7.74
CA VAL A 49 -0.25 -4.33 -8.10
C VAL A 49 0.39 -5.63 -8.61
N LEU A 50 0.15 -6.74 -7.91
CA LEU A 50 0.62 -8.07 -8.34
C LEU A 50 0.04 -8.48 -9.70
N LYS A 51 -1.26 -8.28 -9.92
CA LYS A 51 -1.92 -8.58 -11.20
C LYS A 51 -1.27 -7.79 -12.35
N ARG A 52 -0.99 -6.50 -12.14
CA ARG A 52 -0.29 -5.65 -13.12
C ARG A 52 1.15 -6.12 -13.40
N ALA A 53 1.83 -6.68 -12.40
CA ALA A 53 3.15 -7.26 -12.57
C ALA A 53 3.09 -8.60 -13.32
N ALA A 54 2.04 -9.40 -13.11
CA ALA A 54 1.82 -10.67 -13.80
C ALA A 54 1.51 -10.49 -15.30
N ASP A 55 0.74 -9.46 -15.67
CA ASP A 55 0.40 -9.14 -17.06
C ASP A 55 1.62 -8.76 -17.93
N ARG A 56 2.78 -8.46 -17.31
CA ARG A 56 4.06 -8.24 -18.00
C ARG A 56 5.17 -9.02 -17.30
N PRO A 57 5.35 -10.32 -17.65
CA PRO A 57 6.30 -11.18 -16.97
C PRO A 57 7.70 -10.58 -17.01
N VAL A 58 8.43 -10.77 -15.91
CA VAL A 58 9.82 -10.33 -15.72
C VAL A 58 10.66 -10.85 -16.89
N GLY A 59 10.99 -9.96 -17.84
CA GLY A 59 11.73 -10.33 -19.05
C GLY A 59 11.46 -9.45 -20.27
N TYR A 60 10.30 -8.80 -20.38
CA TYR A 60 10.00 -7.91 -21.51
C TYR A 60 10.13 -6.43 -21.11
N VAL A 61 11.18 -5.77 -21.60
CA VAL A 61 11.41 -4.34 -21.44
C VAL A 61 11.53 -3.75 -22.85
N ALA A 62 10.77 -2.71 -23.17
CA ALA A 62 10.80 -2.10 -24.50
C ALA A 62 12.21 -1.60 -24.90
N SER A 63 13.04 -1.21 -23.92
CA SER A 63 14.45 -0.87 -24.13
C SER A 63 15.27 -0.99 -22.85
N ALA A 64 16.35 -1.80 -22.90
CA ALA A 64 17.28 -1.98 -21.79
C ALA A 64 18.03 -0.68 -21.41
N ILE A 65 18.35 0.17 -22.39
CA ILE A 65 19.06 1.44 -22.18
C ILE A 65 18.20 2.42 -21.39
N MET A 66 16.92 2.50 -21.71
CA MET A 66 16.02 3.44 -21.06
C MET A 66 15.69 2.99 -19.62
N LEU A 67 15.68 1.67 -19.36
CA LEU A 67 15.60 1.12 -18.00
C LEU A 67 16.84 1.43 -17.18
N HIS A 68 18.03 1.25 -17.76
CA HIS A 68 19.30 1.57 -17.10
C HIS A 68 19.38 3.06 -16.74
N SER A 69 18.86 3.95 -17.59
CA SER A 69 18.86 5.40 -17.33
C SER A 69 17.97 5.85 -16.16
N LYS A 70 16.92 5.08 -15.84
CA LYS A 70 15.99 5.37 -14.74
C LYS A 70 16.30 4.59 -13.46
N LEU A 71 17.18 3.60 -13.53
CA LEU A 71 17.62 2.82 -12.38
C LEU A 71 18.52 3.68 -11.48
N ARG A 72 18.22 3.69 -10.18
CA ARG A 72 19.04 4.35 -9.15
C ARG A 72 19.26 3.41 -7.95
N PRO A 73 20.44 3.44 -7.31
CA PRO A 73 20.68 2.71 -6.08
C PRO A 73 19.69 3.12 -4.99
N GLY A 74 19.14 2.14 -4.25
CA GLY A 74 18.20 2.38 -3.15
C GLY A 74 16.72 2.46 -3.54
N LEU A 75 16.36 2.16 -4.79
CA LEU A 75 14.96 2.05 -5.19
C LEU A 75 14.28 0.86 -4.49
N PRO A 76 13.05 1.02 -3.97
CA PRO A 76 12.29 -0.10 -3.44
C PRO A 76 11.96 -1.08 -4.58
N TRP A 77 12.02 -2.38 -4.30
CA TRP A 77 11.79 -3.45 -5.29
C TRP A 77 10.48 -3.30 -6.08
N GLN A 78 9.44 -2.79 -5.44
CA GLN A 78 8.13 -2.50 -6.06
C GLN A 78 8.24 -1.45 -7.19
N GLN A 79 9.11 -0.44 -7.02
CA GLN A 79 9.33 0.60 -8.02
C GLN A 79 10.16 0.07 -9.19
N VAL A 80 11.12 -0.82 -8.92
CA VAL A 80 11.93 -1.48 -9.96
C VAL A 80 11.06 -2.35 -10.86
N VAL A 81 10.13 -3.13 -10.28
CA VAL A 81 9.17 -3.94 -11.05
C VAL A 81 8.18 -3.08 -11.84
N ALA A 82 7.90 -1.85 -11.38
CA ALA A 82 7.00 -0.93 -12.08
C ALA A 82 7.68 -0.09 -13.18
N LEU A 83 9.01 0.09 -13.14
CA LEU A 83 9.77 0.90 -14.10
C LEU A 83 9.61 0.47 -15.58
N PRO A 84 9.61 -0.83 -15.92
CA PRO A 84 9.41 -1.32 -17.28
C PRO A 84 8.07 -0.89 -17.91
N ARG A 85 7.09 -0.44 -17.11
CA ARG A 85 5.82 0.09 -17.64
C ARG A 85 5.95 1.48 -18.26
N ALA A 86 6.92 2.27 -17.82
CA ALA A 86 7.12 3.64 -18.28
C ALA A 86 8.02 3.74 -19.54
N LEU A 87 8.36 2.59 -20.12
CA LEU A 87 9.25 2.41 -21.27
C LEU A 87 8.53 1.60 -22.33
#